data_AF-A0AA87CHP1-F1
#
_entry.id   AF-A0AA87CHP1-F1
#
_cell.length_a   1.000
_cell.length_b   1.000
_cell.length_c   1.000
_cell.angle_alpha   90.00
_cell.angle_beta   90.00
_cell.angle_gamma   90.00
#
_symmetry.space_group_name_H-M   'P 1'
#
loop_
_entity.id
_entity.type
_entity.pdbx_description
1 polymer ?
#
loop_
_entity_poly.entity_id
_entity_poly.type
_entity_poly.pdbx_seq_one_letter_code
_entity_poly.pdbx_strand_id
1 'polypeptide(L)'
;EIFKILSNARRVTTDRFFEKELNRKRRMDKDRKIEFEKKYGKLSNDEKQFIKKNRISEINRYKNKYEIGDLSDNVSYGGLSENVSIHQRNMEIMDELIQRLKNTDLVFLIEIMMMEPEVISKKQGIKTESVNRKIIRLREKVLSIIDESG
;
A
#
# COMPACT_ATOMS: atom_id res chain seq x y z
N GLU A 1 -12.69 25.61 -7.91
CA GLU A 1 -11.41 25.91 -7.21
C GLU A 1 -10.71 24.71 -6.58
N ILE A 2 -11.45 23.75 -6.01
CA ILE A 2 -10.88 22.58 -5.30
C ILE A 2 -9.81 21.82 -6.10
N PHE A 3 -10.04 21.59 -7.41
CA PHE A 3 -9.03 20.93 -8.27
C PHE A 3 -7.72 21.72 -8.40
N LYS A 4 -7.78 23.06 -8.42
CA LYS A 4 -6.57 23.90 -8.45
C LYS A 4 -5.83 23.83 -7.12
N ILE A 5 -6.55 23.83 -6.01
CA ILE A 5 -5.99 23.70 -4.65
C ILE A 5 -5.30 22.35 -4.49
N LEU A 6 -5.95 21.25 -4.86
CA LEU A 6 -5.39 19.90 -4.81
C LEU A 6 -4.18 19.74 -5.74
N SER A 7 -4.24 20.31 -6.94
CA SER A 7 -3.11 20.30 -7.88
C SER A 7 -1.90 21.05 -7.32
N ASN A 8 -2.12 22.22 -6.73
CA ASN A 8 -1.07 23.02 -6.11
C ASN A 8 -0.47 22.35 -4.88
N ALA A 9 -1.31 21.81 -3.98
CA ALA A 9 -0.86 21.05 -2.82
C ALA A 9 0.02 19.87 -3.26
N ARG A 10 -0.46 19.06 -4.20
CA ARG A 10 0.27 17.92 -4.74
C ARG A 10 1.61 18.33 -5.38
N ARG A 11 1.63 19.45 -6.10
CA ARG A 11 2.85 20.01 -6.68
C ARG A 11 3.85 20.38 -5.60
N VAL A 12 3.44 21.14 -4.58
CA VAL A 12 4.29 21.56 -3.46
C VAL A 12 4.86 20.36 -2.70
N THR A 13 4.05 19.35 -2.41
CA THR A 13 4.51 18.13 -1.73
C THR A 13 5.54 17.36 -2.56
N THR A 14 5.30 17.27 -3.87
CA THR A 14 6.21 16.57 -4.79
C THR A 14 7.53 17.32 -4.91
N ASP A 15 7.49 18.64 -5.06
CA ASP A 15 8.68 19.47 -5.21
C ASP A 15 9.53 19.42 -3.93
N ARG A 16 8.89 19.46 -2.74
CA ARG A 16 9.56 19.28 -1.44
C ARG A 16 10.25 17.91 -1.30
N PHE A 17 9.65 16.83 -1.79
CA PHE A 17 10.25 15.48 -1.77
C PHE A 17 11.52 15.42 -2.62
N PHE A 18 11.47 15.92 -3.86
CA PHE A 18 12.63 15.93 -4.75
C PHE A 18 13.79 16.75 -4.17
N GLU A 19 13.49 17.94 -3.63
CA GLU A 19 14.51 18.83 -3.08
C GLU A 19 15.08 18.34 -1.75
N LYS A 20 14.26 17.87 -0.82
CA LYS A 20 14.72 17.49 0.52
C LYS A 20 15.21 16.04 0.64
N GLU A 21 14.60 15.09 -0.06
CA GLU A 21 14.96 13.67 0.09
C GLU A 21 15.91 13.20 -1.00
N LEU A 22 15.73 13.67 -2.24
CA LEU A 22 16.56 13.24 -3.37
C LEU A 22 17.67 14.25 -3.72
N ASN A 23 17.72 15.38 -3.01
CA ASN A 23 18.65 16.50 -3.21
C ASN A 23 18.76 16.92 -4.69
N ARG A 24 17.63 16.90 -5.40
CA ARG A 24 17.53 17.12 -6.85
C ARG A 24 16.31 17.98 -7.15
N LYS A 25 16.40 18.82 -8.18
CA LYS A 25 15.21 19.53 -8.67
C LYS A 25 14.33 18.60 -9.50
N ARG A 26 13.01 18.75 -9.37
CA ARG A 26 12.04 18.07 -10.23
C ARG A 26 12.30 18.47 -11.69
N ARG A 27 12.37 17.48 -12.59
CA ARG A 27 12.59 17.72 -14.02
C ARG A 27 11.39 18.43 -14.66
N MET A 28 11.67 19.44 -15.46
CA MET A 28 10.63 20.18 -16.19
C MET A 28 9.95 19.27 -17.22
N ASP A 29 8.71 19.59 -17.58
CA ASP A 29 7.98 18.82 -18.61
C ASP A 29 8.72 18.79 -19.95
N LYS A 30 9.45 19.88 -20.27
CA LYS A 30 10.30 19.96 -21.46
C LYS A 30 11.40 18.89 -21.43
N ASP A 31 12.14 18.77 -20.33
CA ASP A 31 13.21 17.78 -20.17
C ASP A 31 12.66 16.36 -20.22
N ARG A 32 11.49 16.13 -19.60
CA ARG A 32 10.81 14.83 -19.62
C ARG A 32 10.37 14.40 -21.02
N LYS A 33 9.98 15.34 -21.88
CA LYS A 33 9.66 15.08 -23.30
C LYS A 33 10.93 14.75 -24.09
N ILE A 34 12.01 15.49 -23.87
CA ILE A 34 13.30 15.24 -24.52
C ILE A 34 13.83 13.84 -24.17
N GLU A 35 13.80 13.45 -22.90
CA GLU A 35 14.21 12.12 -22.46
C GLU A 35 13.33 11.00 -23.05
N PHE A 36 12.02 11.24 -23.15
CA PHE A 36 11.11 10.28 -23.76
C PHE A 36 11.41 10.07 -25.24
N GLU A 37 11.59 11.15 -26.01
CA GLU A 37 11.94 11.03 -27.44
C GLU A 37 13.36 10.47 -27.62
N LYS A 38 14.31 10.76 -26.72
CA LYS A 38 15.64 10.13 -26.76
C LYS A 38 15.57 8.62 -26.56
N LYS A 39 14.68 8.16 -25.67
CA LYS A 39 14.57 6.73 -25.30
C LYS A 39 13.68 5.93 -26.25
N TYR A 40 12.60 6.53 -26.74
CA TYR A 40 11.56 5.85 -27.52
C TYR A 40 11.40 6.42 -28.93
N GLY A 41 12.26 7.35 -29.35
CA GLY A 41 12.16 8.08 -30.62
C GLY A 41 12.07 7.19 -31.85
N LYS A 42 12.69 6.00 -31.79
CA LYS A 42 12.73 4.99 -32.85
C LYS A 42 11.45 4.16 -32.99
N LEU A 43 10.54 4.22 -32.03
CA LEU A 43 9.28 3.47 -32.05
C LEU A 43 8.23 4.16 -32.93
N SER A 44 7.25 3.36 -33.38
CA SER A 44 6.09 3.89 -34.11
C SER A 44 5.24 4.82 -33.23
N ASN A 45 4.43 5.67 -33.86
CA ASN A 45 3.58 6.60 -33.13
C ASN A 45 2.56 5.87 -32.24
N ASP A 46 2.05 4.71 -32.67
CA ASP A 46 1.08 3.93 -31.91
C ASP A 46 1.73 3.32 -30.66
N GLU A 47 2.95 2.81 -30.77
CA GLU A 47 3.73 2.32 -29.62
C GLU A 47 4.09 3.45 -28.67
N LYS A 48 4.49 4.63 -29.18
CA LYS A 48 4.74 5.81 -28.35
C LYS A 48 3.48 6.26 -27.61
N GLN A 49 2.31 6.21 -28.25
CA GLN A 49 1.02 6.54 -27.62
C GLN A 49 0.64 5.50 -26.56
N PHE A 50 0.84 4.21 -26.83
CA PHE A 50 0.63 3.14 -25.86
C PHE A 50 1.50 3.32 -24.62
N ILE A 51 2.80 3.60 -24.81
CA ILE A 51 3.71 3.86 -23.71
C ILE A 51 3.29 5.15 -22.97
N LYS A 52 2.92 6.24 -23.65
CA LYS A 52 2.46 7.48 -22.99
C LYS A 52 1.18 7.24 -22.16
N LYS A 53 0.22 6.48 -22.69
CA LYS A 53 -1.04 6.14 -22.01
C LYS A 53 -0.79 5.23 -20.79
N ASN A 54 0.11 4.26 -20.92
CA ASN A 54 0.48 3.38 -19.80
C ASN A 54 1.46 4.02 -18.81
N ARG A 55 2.15 5.10 -19.20
CA ARG A 55 3.00 5.88 -18.30
C ARG A 55 2.19 6.78 -17.38
N ILE A 56 1.02 7.27 -17.81
CA ILE A 56 0.00 7.85 -16.91
C ILE A 56 -0.56 6.74 -15.99
N SER A 57 -0.61 5.51 -16.49
CA SER A 57 -1.06 4.32 -15.77
C SER A 57 0.00 3.65 -14.88
N GLU A 58 1.13 4.32 -14.57
CA GLU A 58 1.83 4.01 -13.32
C GLU A 58 0.96 4.38 -12.09
N ILE A 59 -0.18 5.06 -12.31
CA ILE A 59 -1.33 5.18 -11.40
C ILE A 59 -2.51 4.29 -11.86
N ASN A 60 -2.28 3.12 -12.47
CA ASN A 60 -3.27 2.02 -12.51
C ASN A 60 -2.76 0.89 -11.63
N ARG A 61 -2.82 1.10 -10.31
CA ARG A 61 -2.55 0.07 -9.30
C ARG A 61 -3.63 -1.01 -9.22
N TYR A 62 -4.75 -0.84 -9.91
CA TYR A 62 -5.88 -1.76 -9.84
C TYR A 62 -6.39 -2.02 -11.25
N LYS A 63 -5.74 -2.96 -11.94
CA LYS A 63 -6.43 -3.74 -12.97
C LYS A 63 -7.17 -4.82 -12.19
N ASN A 64 -8.46 -4.59 -11.99
CA ASN A 64 -9.55 -5.54 -11.69
C ASN A 64 -10.53 -4.87 -10.74
N LYS A 65 -11.71 -4.51 -11.26
CA LYS A 65 -12.91 -4.34 -10.44
C LYS A 65 -13.14 -5.69 -9.76
N TYR A 66 -12.94 -5.74 -8.45
CA TYR A 66 -13.40 -6.87 -7.66
C TYR A 66 -14.93 -6.74 -7.56
N GLU A 67 -15.64 -7.77 -8.03
CA GLU A 67 -16.98 -8.04 -7.52
C GLU A 67 -16.80 -8.42 -6.06
N ILE A 68 -17.46 -7.67 -5.17
CA ILE A 68 -17.56 -8.02 -3.76
C ILE A 68 -18.49 -9.23 -3.73
N GLY A 69 -17.92 -10.43 -3.77
CA GLY A 69 -18.64 -11.65 -3.44
C GLY A 69 -19.05 -11.58 -1.98
N ASP A 70 -20.30 -11.95 -1.69
CA ASP A 70 -20.86 -12.00 -0.34
C ASP A 70 -19.91 -12.69 0.64
N LEU A 71 -19.49 -11.93 1.64
CA LEU A 71 -18.59 -12.34 2.72
C LEU A 71 -19.42 -12.80 3.94
N SER A 72 -20.49 -13.58 3.72
CA SER A 72 -21.40 -13.99 4.80
C SER A 72 -21.02 -15.28 5.51
N ASP A 73 -20.15 -16.13 4.96
CA ASP A 73 -19.96 -17.47 5.54
C ASP A 73 -18.48 -17.82 5.68
N ASN A 74 -18.11 -18.21 6.90
CA ASN A 74 -16.82 -18.80 7.33
C ASN A 74 -15.89 -17.93 8.19
N VAL A 75 -16.42 -17.03 9.03
CA VAL A 75 -15.71 -16.66 10.27
C VAL A 75 -16.15 -17.63 11.36
N SER A 76 -15.38 -18.70 11.58
CA SER A 76 -15.52 -19.52 12.78
C SER A 76 -15.05 -18.68 13.97
N TYR A 77 -15.99 -18.08 14.69
CA TYR A 77 -15.73 -17.52 16.00
C TYR A 77 -15.34 -18.68 16.92
N GLY A 78 -14.05 -18.78 17.24
CA GLY A 78 -13.55 -19.72 18.23
C GLY A 78 -14.32 -19.58 19.54
N GLY A 79 -14.56 -20.72 20.21
CA GLY A 79 -15.43 -20.82 21.38
C GLY A 79 -15.18 -19.72 22.42
N LEU A 80 -16.29 -19.18 22.95
CA LEU A 80 -16.32 -18.18 24.00
C LEU A 80 -15.42 -18.64 25.17
N SER A 81 -14.27 -17.98 25.34
CA SER A 81 -13.44 -18.21 26.52
C SER A 81 -14.23 -17.77 27.76
N GLU A 82 -14.29 -18.60 28.80
CA GLU A 82 -15.06 -18.37 30.05
C GLU A 82 -14.63 -17.13 30.86
N ASN A 83 -13.64 -16.37 30.41
CA ASN A 83 -13.06 -15.24 31.13
C ASN A 83 -13.35 -13.91 30.42
N VAL A 84 -14.45 -13.27 30.82
CA VAL A 84 -14.95 -11.98 30.28
C VAL A 84 -13.88 -10.90 30.27
N SER A 85 -13.01 -10.86 31.29
CA SER A 85 -11.92 -9.90 31.42
C SER A 85 -10.85 -10.05 30.33
N ILE A 86 -10.55 -11.30 29.92
CA ILE A 86 -9.60 -11.57 28.83
C ILE A 86 -10.22 -11.13 27.50
N HIS A 87 -11.52 -11.39 27.31
CA HIS A 87 -12.23 -10.98 26.10
C HIS A 87 -12.27 -9.47 25.95
N GLN A 88 -12.54 -8.74 27.03
CA GLN A 88 -12.57 -7.29 27.04
C GLN A 88 -11.18 -6.68 26.73
N ARG A 89 -10.13 -7.20 27.38
CA ARG A 89 -8.75 -6.80 27.08
C ARG A 89 -8.37 -7.07 25.62
N ASN A 90 -8.81 -8.20 25.06
CA ASN A 90 -8.55 -8.51 23.65
C ASN A 90 -9.27 -7.54 22.71
N MET A 91 -10.51 -7.13 23.03
CA MET A 91 -11.23 -6.13 22.24
C MET A 91 -10.56 -4.75 22.30
N GLU A 92 -10.11 -4.33 23.48
CA GLU A 92 -9.38 -3.06 23.67
C GLU A 92 -8.09 -3.03 22.85
N ILE A 93 -7.29 -4.10 22.88
CA ILE A 93 -6.08 -4.23 22.06
C ILE A 93 -6.41 -4.18 20.57
N MET A 94 -7.47 -4.87 20.14
CA MET A 94 -7.89 -4.87 18.73
C MET A 94 -8.32 -3.48 18.25
N ASP A 95 -9.05 -2.73 19.08
CA ASP A 95 -9.46 -1.35 18.75
C ASP A 95 -8.24 -0.42 18.62
N GLU A 96 -7.26 -0.54 19.51
CA GLU A 96 -6.03 0.25 19.43
C GLU A 96 -5.18 -0.09 18.20
N LEU A 97 -5.08 -1.38 17.85
CA LEU A 97 -4.43 -1.80 16.62
C LEU A 97 -5.13 -1.23 15.39
N ILE A 98 -6.47 -1.23 15.36
CA ILE A 98 -7.26 -0.63 14.27
C ILE A 98 -7.02 0.88 14.17
N GLN A 99 -6.92 1.59 15.30
CA GLN A 99 -6.72 3.05 15.31
C GLN A 99 -5.29 3.46 14.94
N ARG A 100 -4.28 2.69 15.39
CA ARG A 100 -2.87 3.08 15.26
C ARG A 100 -2.17 2.50 14.03
N LEU A 101 -2.61 1.35 13.53
CA LEU A 101 -2.03 0.77 12.32
C LEU A 101 -2.58 1.44 11.07
N LYS A 102 -1.74 1.51 10.03
CA LYS A 102 -2.18 1.96 8.71
C LYS A 102 -3.08 0.89 8.08
N ASN A 103 -4.06 1.30 7.27
CA ASN A 103 -4.92 0.35 6.54
C ASN A 103 -4.13 -0.72 5.75
N THR A 104 -2.97 -0.37 5.19
CA THR A 104 -2.11 -1.34 4.49
C THR A 104 -1.50 -2.40 5.40
N ASP A 105 -1.23 -2.03 6.65
CA ASP A 105 -0.67 -2.90 7.67
C ASP A 105 -1.78 -3.80 8.25
N LEU A 106 -2.99 -3.26 8.45
CA LEU A 106 -4.19 -4.03 8.83
C LEU A 106 -4.56 -5.08 7.78
N VAL A 107 -4.63 -4.70 6.50
CA VAL A 107 -4.89 -5.66 5.41
C VAL A 107 -3.81 -6.73 5.38
N PHE A 108 -2.54 -6.37 5.59
CA PHE A 108 -1.45 -7.33 5.61
C PHE A 108 -1.50 -8.25 6.83
N LEU A 109 -1.97 -7.78 7.99
CA LEU A 109 -2.22 -8.59 9.18
C LEU A 109 -3.27 -9.67 8.88
N ILE A 110 -4.38 -9.27 8.24
CA ILE A 110 -5.43 -10.21 7.79
C ILE A 110 -4.86 -11.24 6.81
N GLU A 111 -4.03 -10.81 5.85
CA GLU A 111 -3.40 -11.74 4.90
C GLU A 111 -2.54 -12.80 5.60
N ILE A 112 -1.77 -12.42 6.63
CA ILE A 112 -0.94 -13.35 7.41
C ILE A 112 -1.79 -14.34 8.22
N MET A 113 -2.97 -13.92 8.70
CA MET A 113 -3.89 -14.81 9.43
C MET A 113 -4.55 -15.85 8.52
N MET A 114 -4.72 -15.54 7.23
CA MET A 114 -5.45 -16.38 6.28
C MET A 114 -4.55 -17.23 5.37
N MET A 115 -3.30 -16.82 5.15
CA MET A 115 -2.43 -17.40 4.13
C MET A 115 -0.98 -17.53 4.62
N GLU A 116 -0.29 -18.58 4.16
CA GLU A 116 1.14 -18.76 4.40
C GLU A 116 1.99 -17.72 3.63
N PRO A 117 3.19 -17.37 4.12
CA PRO A 117 4.08 -16.38 3.50
C PRO A 117 4.40 -16.66 2.02
N GLU A 118 4.50 -17.93 1.62
CA GLU A 118 4.75 -18.37 0.25
C GLU A 118 3.56 -18.06 -0.68
N VAL A 119 2.34 -18.17 -0.16
CA VAL A 119 1.11 -17.84 -0.90
C VAL A 119 0.99 -16.33 -1.05
N ILE A 120 1.29 -15.59 0.03
CA ILE A 120 1.33 -14.12 0.02
C ILE A 120 2.39 -13.61 -0.97
N SER A 121 3.57 -14.23 -0.97
CA SER A 121 4.69 -13.96 -1.89
C SER A 121 4.25 -14.05 -3.35
N LYS A 122 3.58 -15.16 -3.71
CA LYS A 122 3.00 -15.36 -5.06
C LYS A 122 1.89 -14.35 -5.37
N LYS A 123 0.96 -14.10 -4.44
CA LYS A 123 -0.15 -13.16 -4.59
C LYS A 123 0.34 -11.72 -4.82
N GLN A 124 1.38 -11.30 -4.10
CA GLN A 124 1.94 -9.96 -4.18
C GLN A 124 3.03 -9.81 -5.26
N GLY A 125 3.46 -10.92 -5.89
CA GLY A 125 4.51 -10.91 -6.91
C GLY A 125 5.87 -10.45 -6.37
N ILE A 126 6.17 -10.74 -5.10
CA ILE A 126 7.42 -10.39 -4.44
C ILE A 126 8.16 -11.63 -3.96
N LYS A 127 9.43 -11.50 -3.58
CA LYS A 127 10.17 -12.64 -3.01
C LYS A 127 9.69 -12.96 -1.58
N THR A 128 9.69 -14.23 -1.21
CA THR A 128 9.26 -14.69 0.12
C THR A 128 10.10 -14.06 1.25
N GLU A 129 11.40 -13.81 1.05
CA GLU A 129 12.20 -13.11 2.07
C GLU A 129 11.73 -11.67 2.31
N SER A 130 11.13 -11.04 1.30
CA SER A 130 10.56 -9.70 1.44
C SER A 130 9.24 -9.72 2.20
N VAL A 131 8.43 -10.77 2.02
CA VAL A 131 7.24 -11.02 2.86
C VAL A 131 7.67 -11.23 4.31
N ASN A 132 8.66 -12.10 4.56
CA ASN A 132 9.15 -12.39 5.91
C ASN A 132 9.70 -11.14 6.61
N ARG A 133 10.47 -10.30 5.91
CA ARG A 133 10.91 -9.00 6.47
C ARG A 133 9.74 -8.08 6.79
N LYS A 134 8.67 -8.10 5.97
CA LYS A 134 7.47 -7.29 6.22
C LYS A 134 6.68 -7.82 7.42
N ILE A 135 6.61 -9.14 7.60
CA ILE A 135 6.02 -9.79 8.78
C ILE A 135 6.76 -9.37 10.04
N ILE A 136 8.10 -9.43 10.05
CA ILE A 136 8.92 -9.03 11.20
C ILE A 136 8.64 -7.57 11.59
N ARG A 137 8.70 -6.64 10.62
CA ARG A 137 8.41 -5.22 10.89
C ARG A 137 6.98 -4.99 11.39
N LEU A 138 6.01 -5.73 10.86
CA LEU A 138 4.62 -5.62 11.32
C LEU A 138 4.48 -6.14 12.76
N ARG A 139 5.15 -7.25 13.11
CA ARG A 139 5.20 -7.76 14.48
C ARG A 139 5.82 -6.76 15.45
N GLU A 140 6.94 -6.14 15.09
CA GLU A 140 7.57 -5.10 15.91
C GLU A 140 6.64 -3.92 16.17
N LYS A 141 5.89 -3.47 15.15
CA LYS A 141 4.88 -2.42 15.33
C LYS A 141 3.74 -2.84 16.24
N VAL A 142 3.21 -4.04 16.05
CA VAL A 142 2.13 -4.58 16.89
C VAL A 142 2.58 -4.69 18.34
N LEU A 143 3.77 -5.23 18.59
CA LEU A 143 4.36 -5.30 19.94
C LEU A 143 4.54 -3.91 20.54
N SER A 144 5.06 -2.93 19.80
CA SER A 144 5.20 -1.57 20.32
C SER A 144 3.86 -0.93 20.71
N ILE A 145 2.79 -1.22 19.96
CA ILE A 145 1.45 -0.73 20.31
C ILE A 145 0.96 -1.41 21.59
N ILE A 146 1.10 -2.73 21.68
CA ILE A 146 0.67 -3.49 22.87
C ILE A 146 1.44 -3.07 24.13
N ASP A 147 2.76 -2.85 24.01
CA ASP A 147 3.61 -2.44 25.14
C ASP A 147 3.32 -1.00 25.60
N GLU A 148 2.90 -0.10 24.69
CA GLU A 148 2.48 1.27 25.03
C GLU A 148 1.07 1.35 25.63
N SER A 149 0.29 0.28 25.50
CA SER A 149 -1.10 0.19 25.92
C SER A 149 -1.32 -0.64 27.19
N GLY A 150 -0.26 -1.24 27.72
CA GLY A 150 -0.24 -1.98 29.00
C GLY A 150 0.25 -1.13 30.16
#